data_AF-A0AAW5CDN5-F1
#
_entry.id   AF-A0AAW5CDN5-F1
#
_cell.length_a   1.000
_cell.length_b   1.000
_cell.length_c   1.000
_cell.angle_alpha   90.00
_cell.angle_beta   90.00
_cell.angle_gamma   90.00
#
_symmetry.space_group_name_H-M   'P 1'
#
loop_
_entity.id
_entity.type
_entity.pdbx_description
1 polymer ?
#
loop_
_entity_poly.entity_id
_entity_poly.type
_entity_poly.pdbx_seq_one_letter_code
_entity_poly.pdbx_strand_id
1 'polypeptide(L)'
;MKVLKVLFSTSCFGVLAGCQEKDADLQPKTLVQTSSHAIVTDGMTVLGRRLKNPYSVENMRKALENLSPKTRAGITDMDIQPTHYYVKFHPRSSEELDLILQDSTIIWYDIPLDYEIEEYGSYYHDPTIPDSLPTFQYASIEVAKWPAVSTIGVDYEILSDLFIPDEDKDEEDDEGIMTRSSTKWSEVLTDALVEESLRMTGNEEDGESEPQTRGRSKWRPAGRITAYDNIVGGAIPLNYVRVRARRWFTTYIGYTNANGYYSCNGRFKRPANYSIAWETSRWDIRDGNIVQAYYNGPKKTGNWDLYISANKSIRYATIHRALYRFYYGNTNGLKRPTNSRKEKIAYLHKKGNGINGDYNRQWGMGIWSDIRIYGQGNNGWREMSEVFSTACHELGHAAHYTNNRNTYGKCKTSLLESWARCVQYVLTNQEYKELGVFHKLPAYPENGSYNFQAWNPQVYDRNYTPLFIDLIDDFNQRAYHQGNTIYPDDEIHDMPVSVVQDIVFRSKTFADVKRLLLDYAAKNKYAAQLYNLTPETINRLFAVYEN
;
A
#
# COMPACT_ATOMS: atom_id res chain seq x y z
N MET A 1 46.85 59.98 -27.51
CA MET A 1 45.50 60.54 -27.25
C MET A 1 44.47 59.46 -27.56
N LYS A 2 43.70 59.01 -26.53
CA LYS A 2 42.47 58.16 -26.54
C LYS A 2 42.49 56.82 -27.35
N VAL A 3 42.66 55.65 -26.71
CA VAL A 3 41.65 54.72 -26.12
C VAL A 3 40.77 54.03 -27.20
N LEU A 4 41.06 52.77 -27.59
CA LEU A 4 40.44 51.47 -27.15
C LEU A 4 39.02 51.23 -27.76
N LYS A 5 38.67 50.16 -28.49
CA LYS A 5 38.52 48.74 -28.07
C LYS A 5 38.21 47.79 -29.28
N VAL A 6 39.12 46.85 -29.57
CA VAL A 6 39.05 45.35 -29.55
C VAL A 6 37.74 44.75 -28.97
N LEU A 7 37.13 43.60 -29.36
CA LEU A 7 37.25 42.51 -30.37
C LEU A 7 36.06 41.55 -30.07
N PHE A 8 35.70 40.62 -30.97
CA PHE A 8 35.69 39.17 -30.67
C PHE A 8 35.57 38.34 -31.97
N SER A 9 36.65 37.61 -32.27
CA SER A 9 36.78 36.48 -33.20
C SER A 9 36.38 35.18 -32.48
N THR A 10 36.22 33.97 -33.02
CA THR A 10 36.79 33.23 -34.17
C THR A 10 35.97 31.89 -34.24
N SER A 11 35.55 31.35 -35.40
CA SER A 11 36.27 30.36 -36.26
C SER A 11 36.31 28.91 -35.71
N CYS A 12 36.36 27.81 -36.46
CA CYS A 12 36.01 27.40 -37.84
C CYS A 12 35.94 25.85 -37.85
N PHE A 13 35.39 25.32 -38.94
CA PHE A 13 35.32 23.92 -39.36
C PHE A 13 36.68 23.20 -39.46
N GLY A 14 36.64 21.87 -39.33
CA GLY A 14 37.65 20.93 -39.83
C GLY A 14 37.02 19.57 -40.18
N VAL A 15 37.23 19.13 -41.43
CA VAL A 15 36.72 17.91 -42.07
C VAL A 15 37.65 16.73 -41.83
N LEU A 16 37.12 15.52 -41.63
CA LEU A 16 37.80 14.25 -41.98
C LEU A 16 36.77 13.22 -42.46
N ALA A 17 37.12 12.51 -43.54
CA ALA A 17 36.36 11.42 -44.14
C ALA A 17 37.16 10.11 -44.05
N GLY A 18 36.44 8.99 -43.89
CA GLY A 18 36.88 7.65 -44.33
C GLY A 18 36.97 6.56 -43.25
N CYS A 19 35.94 5.71 -43.14
CA CYS A 19 35.98 4.26 -43.47
C CYS A 19 34.68 3.58 -43.00
N GLN A 20 34.15 2.68 -43.84
CA GLN A 20 32.96 1.86 -43.57
C GLN A 20 33.19 0.90 -42.40
N GLU A 21 32.22 0.81 -41.47
CA GLU A 21 32.01 -0.38 -40.66
C GLU A 21 30.55 -0.83 -40.72
N LYS A 22 30.40 -2.16 -40.79
CA LYS A 22 29.18 -2.94 -40.93
C LYS A 22 28.36 -2.94 -39.65
N ASP A 23 27.06 -3.19 -39.81
CA ASP A 23 26.06 -3.38 -38.78
C ASP A 23 26.52 -4.17 -37.55
N ALA A 24 26.31 -3.59 -36.38
CA ALA A 24 26.15 -4.31 -35.12
C ALA A 24 25.02 -3.66 -34.30
N ASP A 25 23.92 -4.40 -34.26
CA ASP A 25 22.75 -4.34 -33.38
C ASP A 25 22.91 -3.48 -32.09
N LEU A 26 22.24 -2.33 -32.05
CA LEU A 26 22.13 -1.49 -30.86
C LEU A 26 20.92 -1.96 -30.03
N GLN A 27 21.14 -2.96 -29.18
CA GLN A 27 20.22 -3.21 -28.08
C GLN A 27 20.26 -2.06 -27.06
N PRO A 28 19.11 -1.64 -26.50
CA PRO A 28 19.07 -0.60 -25.48
C PRO A 28 19.79 -1.09 -24.22
N LYS A 29 20.83 -0.37 -23.81
CA LYS A 29 21.57 -0.58 -22.56
C LYS A 29 20.60 -0.61 -21.38
N THR A 30 20.35 -1.79 -20.85
CA THR A 30 19.73 -2.01 -19.54
C THR A 30 20.62 -1.33 -18.50
N LEU A 31 20.10 -0.31 -17.82
CA LEU A 31 20.70 0.22 -16.60
C LEU A 31 20.54 -0.82 -15.50
N VAL A 32 21.44 -1.80 -15.48
CA VAL A 32 21.57 -2.72 -14.35
C VAL A 32 22.36 -1.98 -13.28
N GLN A 33 21.63 -1.33 -12.37
CA GLN A 33 22.20 -0.85 -11.11
C GLN A 33 22.35 -2.05 -10.17
N THR A 34 23.45 -2.80 -10.32
CA THR A 34 23.90 -3.76 -9.30
C THR A 34 24.37 -2.99 -8.07
N SER A 35 23.48 -2.83 -7.11
CA SER A 35 23.85 -2.66 -5.71
C SER A 35 23.34 -3.90 -5.00
N SER A 36 24.24 -4.58 -4.30
CA SER A 36 23.99 -5.79 -3.50
C SER A 36 22.94 -5.51 -2.42
N HIS A 37 21.67 -5.51 -2.80
CA HIS A 37 20.52 -5.42 -1.91
C HIS A 37 20.08 -6.84 -1.62
N ALA A 38 19.84 -7.14 -0.34
CA ALA A 38 19.15 -8.36 0.08
C ALA A 38 17.88 -8.51 -0.77
N ILE A 39 17.86 -9.52 -1.64
CA ILE A 39 16.67 -9.87 -2.40
C ILE A 39 15.72 -10.46 -1.37
N VAL A 40 14.59 -9.78 -1.10
CA VAL A 40 13.53 -10.34 -0.27
C VAL A 40 13.08 -11.64 -0.93
N THR A 41 13.23 -12.75 -0.22
CA THR A 41 12.76 -14.06 -0.68
C THR A 41 11.26 -14.19 -0.39
N ASP A 42 10.53 -14.89 -1.25
CA ASP A 42 9.15 -15.28 -0.95
C ASP A 42 9.22 -16.33 0.17
N GLY A 43 8.92 -15.94 1.41
CA GLY A 43 9.11 -16.80 2.57
C GLY A 43 8.88 -16.10 3.92
N MET A 44 8.96 -16.90 4.99
CA MET A 44 8.90 -16.41 6.37
C MET A 44 10.25 -15.78 6.75
N THR A 45 10.21 -14.65 7.44
CA THR A 45 11.41 -14.03 8.03
C THR A 45 12.02 -14.97 9.06
N VAL A 46 13.33 -15.20 8.97
CA VAL A 46 14.07 -16.06 9.91
C VAL A 46 14.79 -15.17 10.92
N LEU A 47 14.48 -15.37 12.19
CA LEU A 47 15.13 -14.67 13.30
C LEU A 47 16.40 -15.41 13.69
N GLY A 48 17.46 -14.64 13.94
CA GLY A 48 18.71 -15.15 14.50
C GLY A 48 18.70 -15.12 16.02
N ARG A 49 19.87 -14.89 16.60
CA ARG A 49 20.01 -14.78 18.05
C ARG A 49 19.31 -13.53 18.60
N ARG A 50 18.84 -13.66 19.85
CA ARG A 50 18.39 -12.52 20.64
C ARG A 50 19.59 -11.64 20.99
N LEU A 51 19.45 -10.34 20.75
CA LEU A 51 20.43 -9.32 21.06
C LEU A 51 20.26 -8.84 22.50
N LYS A 52 21.37 -8.49 23.16
CA LYS A 52 21.33 -7.89 24.50
C LYS A 52 20.89 -6.44 24.39
N ASN A 53 19.74 -6.09 24.98
CA ASN A 53 19.11 -4.78 24.82
C ASN A 53 19.95 -3.60 25.38
N PRO A 54 20.52 -2.69 24.55
CA PRO A 54 21.28 -1.54 25.02
C PRO A 54 20.40 -0.42 25.61
N TYR A 55 19.11 -0.39 25.30
CA TYR A 55 18.18 0.64 25.76
C TYR A 55 17.42 0.26 27.04
N SER A 56 17.64 -0.94 27.59
CA SER A 56 17.07 -1.28 28.90
C SER A 56 17.58 -0.31 29.96
N VAL A 57 16.73 0.12 30.90
CA VAL A 57 17.12 0.99 32.02
C VAL A 57 18.33 0.43 32.77
N GLU A 58 18.41 -0.90 32.94
CA GLU A 58 19.54 -1.58 33.59
C GLU A 58 20.86 -1.34 32.83
N ASN A 59 20.92 -1.63 31.53
CA ASN A 59 22.14 -1.44 30.75
C ASN A 59 22.50 0.04 30.60
N MET A 60 21.51 0.94 30.52
CA MET A 60 21.76 2.38 30.49
C MET A 60 22.38 2.90 31.80
N ARG A 61 21.93 2.43 32.97
CA ARG A 61 22.57 2.77 34.26
C ARG A 61 24.01 2.26 34.34
N LYS A 62 24.24 0.99 33.97
CA LYS A 62 25.59 0.42 33.87
C LYS A 62 26.50 1.21 32.92
N ALA A 63 25.95 1.69 31.80
CA ALA A 63 26.70 2.51 30.85
C ALA A 63 27.05 3.87 31.46
N LEU A 64 26.12 4.51 32.18
CA LEU A 64 26.36 5.76 32.88
C LEU A 64 27.47 5.63 33.93
N GLU A 65 27.49 4.54 34.70
CA GLU A 65 28.54 4.24 35.69
C GLU A 65 29.95 4.19 35.06
N ASN A 66 30.05 3.68 33.84
CA ASN A 66 31.31 3.61 33.09
C ASN A 66 31.75 4.96 32.51
N LEU A 67 30.88 5.97 32.46
CA LEU A 67 31.24 7.30 31.97
C LEU A 67 32.01 8.12 33.01
N SER A 68 33.00 8.88 32.53
CA SER A 68 33.78 9.78 33.40
C SER A 68 32.87 10.79 34.12
N PRO A 69 33.18 11.19 35.37
CA PRO A 69 32.38 12.19 36.10
C PRO A 69 32.19 13.50 35.31
N LYS A 70 33.19 13.89 34.51
CA LYS A 70 33.13 15.05 33.62
C LYS A 70 32.09 14.89 32.52
N THR A 71 32.04 13.70 31.90
CA THR A 71 31.04 13.38 30.86
C THR A 71 29.64 13.33 31.47
N ARG A 72 29.49 12.68 32.64
CA ARG A 72 28.21 12.57 33.35
C ARG A 72 27.60 13.93 33.71
N ALA A 73 28.41 14.97 33.91
CA ALA A 73 27.94 16.32 34.20
C ALA A 73 26.89 16.39 35.34
N GLY A 74 27.05 15.56 36.37
CA GLY A 74 26.13 15.48 37.52
C GLY A 74 24.88 14.62 37.32
N ILE A 75 24.75 13.94 36.18
CA ILE A 75 23.73 12.91 35.97
C ILE A 75 24.05 11.67 36.81
N THR A 76 23.01 11.10 37.42
CA THR A 76 23.05 9.90 38.25
C THR A 76 22.06 8.86 37.76
N ASP A 77 22.11 7.64 38.28
CA ASP A 77 21.18 6.56 37.89
C ASP A 77 19.71 6.89 38.17
N MET A 78 19.45 7.80 39.11
CA MET A 78 18.11 8.31 39.41
C MET A 78 17.52 9.12 38.25
N ASP A 79 18.35 9.64 37.35
CA ASP A 79 17.92 10.39 36.17
C ASP A 79 17.58 9.49 34.98
N ILE A 80 17.95 8.21 35.06
CA ILE A 80 17.59 7.20 34.07
C ILE A 80 16.30 6.53 34.56
N GLN A 81 15.17 7.07 34.11
CA GLN A 81 13.83 6.54 34.36
C GLN A 81 13.24 5.97 33.08
N PRO A 82 12.30 5.02 33.15
CA PRO A 82 11.62 4.51 31.97
C PRO A 82 10.98 5.64 31.16
N THR A 83 11.33 5.71 29.89
CA THR A 83 10.68 6.57 28.87
C THR A 83 9.66 5.78 28.08
N HIS A 84 9.93 4.48 27.89
CA HIS A 84 9.10 3.55 27.15
C HIS A 84 9.06 2.20 27.86
N TYR A 85 8.04 1.41 27.54
CA TYR A 85 7.99 -0.02 27.81
C TYR A 85 8.15 -0.79 26.51
N TYR A 86 9.06 -1.78 26.50
CA TYR A 86 9.05 -2.81 25.47
C TYR A 86 8.02 -3.87 25.86
N VAL A 87 6.97 -4.02 25.07
CA VAL A 87 5.85 -4.89 25.42
C VAL A 87 5.59 -5.95 24.35
N LYS A 88 5.05 -7.08 24.81
CA LYS A 88 4.58 -8.19 23.99
C LYS A 88 3.13 -8.48 24.35
N PHE A 89 2.23 -8.30 23.39
CA PHE A 89 0.83 -8.68 23.49
C PHE A 89 0.59 -10.08 22.94
N HIS A 90 -0.36 -10.79 23.56
CA HIS A 90 -0.72 -12.17 23.28
C HIS A 90 -2.18 -12.24 22.81
N PRO A 91 -2.52 -11.73 21.61
CA PRO A 91 -3.88 -11.84 21.11
C PRO A 91 -4.24 -13.31 20.92
N ARG A 92 -5.38 -13.72 21.48
CA ARG A 92 -5.90 -15.10 21.40
C ARG A 92 -6.99 -15.25 20.35
N SER A 93 -7.49 -14.13 19.84
CA SER A 93 -8.42 -14.05 18.73
C SER A 93 -8.11 -12.80 17.90
N SER A 94 -8.67 -12.70 16.70
CA SER A 94 -8.44 -11.48 15.93
C SER A 94 -9.34 -10.33 16.35
N GLU A 95 -10.39 -10.55 17.13
CA GLU A 95 -11.05 -9.45 17.84
C GLU A 95 -10.08 -8.79 18.82
N GLU A 96 -9.31 -9.59 19.57
CA GLU A 96 -8.24 -9.07 20.44
C GLU A 96 -7.12 -8.38 19.62
N LEU A 97 -6.73 -8.95 18.47
CA LEU A 97 -5.78 -8.28 17.57
C LEU A 97 -6.33 -6.95 17.04
N ASP A 98 -7.59 -6.88 16.63
CA ASP A 98 -8.21 -5.65 16.15
C ASP A 98 -8.31 -4.59 17.25
N LEU A 99 -8.53 -4.97 18.51
CA LEU A 99 -8.46 -4.05 19.65
C LEU A 99 -7.06 -3.43 19.80
N ILE A 100 -5.99 -4.24 19.64
CA ILE A 100 -4.60 -3.75 19.66
C ILE A 100 -4.36 -2.77 18.49
N LEU A 101 -4.78 -3.15 17.29
CA LEU A 101 -4.48 -2.42 16.05
C LEU A 101 -5.39 -1.20 15.80
N GLN A 102 -6.40 -0.97 16.65
CA GLN A 102 -7.25 0.23 16.61
C GLN A 102 -6.46 1.50 16.92
N ASP A 103 -5.49 1.43 17.84
CA ASP A 103 -4.62 2.56 18.12
C ASP A 103 -3.54 2.69 17.04
N SER A 104 -3.84 3.51 16.04
CA SER A 104 -2.91 3.82 14.95
C SER A 104 -1.70 4.68 15.38
N THR A 105 -1.68 5.20 16.61
CA THR A 105 -0.55 5.97 17.14
C THR A 105 0.59 5.07 17.62
N ILE A 106 0.32 3.77 17.80
CA ILE A 106 1.31 2.77 18.19
C ILE A 106 1.77 1.99 16.96
N ILE A 107 3.08 1.79 16.87
CA ILE A 107 3.69 1.04 15.78
C ILE A 107 3.91 -0.40 16.26
N TRP A 108 2.98 -1.27 15.87
CA TRP A 108 3.04 -2.69 16.17
C TRP A 108 3.93 -3.44 15.18
N TYR A 109 4.57 -4.49 15.69
CA TYR A 109 5.40 -5.42 14.95
C TYR A 109 4.98 -6.85 15.26
N ASP A 110 4.94 -7.70 14.26
CA ASP A 110 4.80 -9.15 14.40
C ASP A 110 6.11 -9.83 14.83
N ILE A 111 7.24 -9.18 14.59
CA ILE A 111 8.59 -9.64 14.93
C ILE A 111 9.10 -8.96 16.22
N PRO A 112 9.75 -9.68 17.15
CA PRO A 112 10.48 -9.11 18.28
C PRO A 112 11.50 -8.03 17.86
N LEU A 113 11.64 -6.98 18.66
CA LEU A 113 12.47 -5.81 18.31
C LEU A 113 13.97 -6.01 18.64
N ASP A 114 14.27 -7.00 19.48
CA ASP A 114 15.58 -7.33 20.05
C ASP A 114 16.20 -8.62 19.46
N TYR A 115 15.89 -8.96 18.21
CA TYR A 115 16.47 -10.11 17.50
C TYR A 115 17.22 -9.67 16.23
N GLU A 116 18.27 -10.41 15.90
CA GLU A 116 18.86 -10.38 14.56
C GLU A 116 17.87 -10.96 13.54
N ILE A 117 17.91 -10.45 12.30
CA ILE A 117 17.18 -11.06 11.18
C ILE A 117 18.24 -11.71 10.29
N GLU A 118 18.22 -13.04 10.24
CA GLU A 118 19.15 -13.82 9.43
C GLU A 118 18.70 -13.85 7.97
N GLU A 119 17.40 -14.02 7.74
CA GLU A 119 16.80 -14.00 6.40
C GLU A 119 15.55 -13.11 6.39
N TYR A 120 15.52 -12.18 5.44
CA TYR A 120 14.39 -11.30 5.23
C TYR A 120 13.35 -11.95 4.31
N GLY A 121 12.21 -12.33 4.91
CA GLY A 121 11.04 -12.83 4.20
C GLY A 121 10.01 -11.73 3.89
N SER A 122 8.88 -12.14 3.30
CA SER A 122 7.72 -11.27 3.00
C SER A 122 6.70 -11.18 4.14
N TYR A 123 6.83 -12.04 5.16
CA TYR A 123 5.96 -12.08 6.35
C TYR A 123 6.70 -12.69 7.56
N TYR A 124 6.09 -12.66 8.75
CA TYR A 124 6.52 -13.43 9.92
C TYR A 124 5.33 -13.98 10.71
N HIS A 125 5.48 -15.17 11.27
CA HIS A 125 4.53 -15.79 12.19
C HIS A 125 5.33 -16.60 13.21
N ASP A 126 5.06 -16.40 14.51
CA ASP A 126 5.81 -17.11 15.55
C ASP A 126 5.58 -18.63 15.44
N PRO A 127 6.63 -19.45 15.28
CA PRO A 127 6.48 -20.90 15.07
C PRO A 127 5.80 -21.65 16.22
N THR A 128 5.72 -21.04 17.41
CA THR A 128 5.04 -21.63 18.58
C THR A 128 3.52 -21.40 18.55
N ILE A 129 3.04 -20.54 17.66
CA ILE A 129 1.63 -20.20 17.51
C ILE A 129 1.04 -20.93 16.31
N PRO A 130 -0.12 -21.60 16.44
CA PRO A 130 -0.81 -22.18 15.28
C PRO A 130 -1.13 -21.12 14.21
N ASP A 131 -0.98 -21.47 12.93
CA ASP A 131 -1.32 -20.61 11.77
C ASP A 131 -2.79 -20.14 11.73
N SER A 132 -3.65 -20.69 12.59
CA SER A 132 -5.05 -20.29 12.72
C SER A 132 -5.26 -19.12 13.69
N LEU A 133 -4.25 -18.74 14.46
CA LEU A 133 -4.31 -17.68 15.47
C LEU A 133 -3.42 -16.51 15.07
N PRO A 134 -3.72 -15.29 15.53
CA PRO A 134 -2.83 -14.15 15.31
C PRO A 134 -1.50 -14.35 16.06
N THR A 135 -0.39 -13.99 15.42
CA THR A 135 0.94 -13.96 16.05
C THR A 135 1.02 -12.86 17.12
N PHE A 136 2.03 -12.94 17.99
CA PHE A 136 2.32 -11.92 18.99
C PHE A 136 2.52 -10.53 18.38
N GLN A 137 2.17 -9.50 19.13
CA GLN A 137 2.38 -8.11 18.74
C GLN A 137 3.36 -7.43 19.69
N TYR A 138 4.38 -6.80 19.13
CA TYR A 138 5.46 -6.15 19.85
C TYR A 138 5.44 -4.65 19.59
N ALA A 139 5.70 -3.86 20.63
CA ALA A 139 5.82 -2.42 20.49
C ALA A 139 6.75 -1.82 21.55
N SER A 140 7.34 -0.67 21.20
CA SER A 140 7.91 0.28 22.17
C SER A 140 6.86 1.34 22.45
N ILE A 141 6.38 1.42 23.68
CA ILE A 141 5.25 2.29 24.05
C ILE A 141 5.73 3.33 25.06
N GLU A 142 5.55 4.60 24.73
CA GLU A 142 5.84 5.73 25.63
C GLU A 142 5.09 5.55 26.95
N VAL A 143 5.77 5.78 28.08
CA VAL A 143 5.17 5.60 29.43
C VAL A 143 3.89 6.43 29.59
N ALA A 144 3.82 7.61 28.95
CA ALA A 144 2.65 8.48 28.97
C ALA A 144 1.41 7.84 28.31
N LYS A 145 1.58 6.98 27.30
CA LYS A 145 0.49 6.28 26.61
C LYS A 145 0.04 5.00 27.33
N TRP A 146 0.91 4.45 28.20
CA TRP A 146 0.69 3.16 28.84
C TRP A 146 -0.64 3.00 29.60
N PRO A 147 -1.17 4.00 30.34
CA PRO A 147 -2.44 3.85 31.04
C PRO A 147 -3.63 3.51 30.10
N ALA A 148 -3.64 4.09 28.89
CA ALA A 148 -4.67 3.76 27.90
C ALA A 148 -4.44 2.38 27.28
N VAL A 149 -3.19 2.03 26.95
CA VAL A 149 -2.86 0.76 26.28
C VAL A 149 -3.06 -0.44 27.19
N SER A 150 -2.64 -0.35 28.45
CA SER A 150 -2.72 -1.45 29.42
C SER A 150 -4.15 -1.88 29.77
N THR A 151 -5.15 -1.08 29.38
CA THR A 151 -6.57 -1.34 29.64
C THR A 151 -7.35 -1.82 28.40
N ILE A 152 -6.67 -2.10 27.29
CA ILE A 152 -7.29 -2.60 26.03
C ILE A 152 -7.94 -3.99 26.21
N GLY A 153 -7.63 -4.71 27.28
CA GLY A 153 -8.27 -5.99 27.61
C GLY A 153 -7.68 -7.20 26.89
N VAL A 154 -6.41 -7.10 26.46
CA VAL A 154 -5.65 -8.21 25.85
C VAL A 154 -4.43 -8.50 26.71
N ASP A 155 -4.12 -9.80 26.89
CA ASP A 155 -3.00 -10.25 27.72
C ASP A 155 -1.66 -9.74 27.17
N TYR A 156 -0.79 -9.24 28.05
CA TYR A 156 0.52 -8.70 27.68
C TYR A 156 1.61 -9.01 28.71
N GLU A 157 2.84 -8.86 28.28
CA GLU A 157 4.06 -8.91 29.08
C GLU A 157 4.90 -7.65 28.81
N ILE A 158 5.37 -6.99 29.87
CA ILE A 158 6.42 -5.97 29.75
C ILE A 158 7.77 -6.69 29.75
N LEU A 159 8.43 -6.70 28.59
CA LEU A 159 9.70 -7.37 28.38
C LEU A 159 10.90 -6.57 28.91
N SER A 160 10.80 -5.24 28.92
CA SER A 160 11.85 -4.35 29.43
C SER A 160 11.32 -2.95 29.68
N ASP A 161 11.78 -2.33 30.77
CA ASP A 161 11.78 -0.87 30.91
C ASP A 161 12.86 -0.27 30.02
N LEU A 162 12.51 0.72 29.21
CA LEU A 162 13.42 1.33 28.23
C LEU A 162 13.71 2.79 28.58
N PHE A 163 14.97 3.19 28.44
CA PHE A 163 15.39 4.58 28.41
C PHE A 163 15.95 4.90 27.03
N ILE A 164 15.27 5.75 26.26
CA ILE A 164 15.63 6.11 24.87
C ILE A 164 15.94 7.61 24.81
N PRO A 165 17.17 8.04 25.17
CA PRO A 165 17.51 9.47 25.26
C PRO A 165 17.77 10.12 23.89
N ASP A 166 17.91 9.33 22.83
CA ASP A 166 18.23 9.74 21.46
C ASP A 166 17.03 9.71 20.50
N GLU A 167 15.81 9.48 21.00
CA GLU A 167 14.60 9.65 20.19
C GLU A 167 14.34 11.14 19.93
N ASP A 168 14.22 11.48 18.65
CA ASP A 168 14.08 12.85 18.16
C ASP A 168 13.12 12.84 16.96
N LYS A 169 11.83 12.98 17.25
CA LYS A 169 10.77 13.19 16.24
C LYS A 169 10.77 14.66 15.85
N ASP A 170 10.65 14.95 14.56
CA ASP A 170 10.47 16.34 14.15
C ASP A 170 9.05 16.76 14.50
N GLU A 171 8.93 17.83 15.27
CA GLU A 171 7.66 18.44 15.65
C GLU A 171 7.02 19.09 14.40
N GLU A 172 6.13 18.37 13.73
CA GLU A 172 5.08 18.95 12.88
C GLU A 172 3.74 18.35 13.33
N ASP A 173 2.83 19.22 13.78
CA ASP A 173 1.40 19.00 14.02
C ASP A 173 0.93 18.14 15.23
N ASP A 174 1.32 18.49 16.46
CA ASP A 174 0.39 18.28 17.61
C ASP A 174 0.66 19.26 18.77
N GLU A 175 -0.28 20.19 18.99
CA GLU A 175 -0.39 20.93 20.25
C GLU A 175 -0.86 19.97 21.34
N GLY A 176 0.07 19.25 21.99
CA GLY A 176 -0.34 18.29 23.01
C GLY A 176 0.78 17.54 23.69
N ILE A 177 1.43 18.22 24.65
CA ILE A 177 2.15 17.64 25.81
C ILE A 177 2.88 16.32 25.49
N MET A 178 4.07 16.45 24.88
CA MET A 178 5.15 15.54 25.22
C MET A 178 6.14 16.27 26.09
N THR A 179 6.31 15.73 27.29
CA THR A 179 7.19 16.20 28.35
C THR A 179 8.64 16.11 27.88
N ARG A 180 9.08 17.09 27.07
CA ARG A 180 10.45 17.61 27.19
C ARG A 180 10.55 18.11 28.62
N SER A 181 10.88 17.22 29.56
CA SER A 181 11.58 17.62 30.76
C SER A 181 12.91 18.21 30.27
N SER A 182 12.88 19.52 30.03
CA SER A 182 13.93 20.46 30.42
C SER A 182 15.33 19.84 30.59
N THR A 183 16.16 19.99 29.56
CA THR A 183 17.56 20.44 29.72
C THR A 183 18.42 19.78 30.82
N LYS A 184 18.45 18.43 30.92
CA LYS A 184 19.48 17.70 31.69
C LYS A 184 20.47 16.90 30.81
N TRP A 185 20.00 16.38 29.68
CA TRP A 185 20.79 15.52 28.80
C TRP A 185 21.35 16.32 27.61
N SER A 186 22.66 16.57 27.60
CA SER A 186 23.33 17.16 26.42
C SER A 186 23.47 16.13 25.30
N GLU A 187 23.62 16.59 24.07
CA GLU A 187 23.87 15.69 22.92
C GLU A 187 25.14 14.86 23.12
N VAL A 188 26.20 15.47 23.66
CA VAL A 188 27.48 14.79 23.95
C VAL A 188 27.30 13.69 24.99
N LEU A 189 26.56 13.94 26.07
CA LEU A 189 26.28 12.94 27.09
C LEU A 189 25.39 11.82 26.53
N THR A 190 24.36 12.17 25.76
CA THR A 190 23.44 11.22 25.13
C THR A 190 24.21 10.27 24.22
N ASP A 191 25.09 10.81 23.37
CA ASP A 191 25.92 10.01 22.47
C ASP A 191 26.85 9.08 23.24
N ALA A 192 27.57 9.59 24.24
CA ALA A 192 28.48 8.80 25.05
C ALA A 192 27.76 7.67 25.80
N LEU A 193 26.55 7.94 26.32
CA LEU A 193 25.75 6.94 27.01
C LEU A 193 25.28 5.83 26.07
N VAL A 194 24.72 6.19 24.92
CA VAL A 194 24.23 5.21 23.92
C VAL A 194 25.38 4.38 23.37
N GLU A 195 26.52 5.00 23.07
CA GLU A 195 27.72 4.32 22.56
C GLU A 195 28.29 3.33 23.58
N GLU A 196 28.44 3.76 24.84
CA GLU A 196 28.91 2.87 25.90
C GLU A 196 27.93 1.70 26.12
N SER A 197 26.62 1.96 26.10
CA SER A 197 25.63 0.89 26.25
C SER A 197 25.67 -0.11 25.09
N LEU A 198 25.81 0.37 23.84
CA LEU A 198 26.00 -0.50 22.68
C LEU A 198 27.26 -1.35 22.80
N ARG A 199 28.38 -0.75 23.22
CA ARG A 199 29.67 -1.44 23.43
C ARG A 199 29.56 -2.54 24.50
N MET A 200 29.05 -2.21 25.68
CA MET A 200 28.87 -3.16 26.80
C MET A 200 27.91 -4.32 26.48
N THR A 201 27.03 -4.12 25.50
CA THR A 201 26.07 -5.13 25.07
C THR A 201 26.53 -5.89 23.82
N GLY A 202 27.70 -5.57 23.27
CA GLY A 202 28.25 -6.21 22.07
C GLY A 202 27.50 -5.85 20.78
N ASN A 203 26.86 -4.68 20.75
CA ASN A 203 26.06 -4.17 19.63
C ASN A 203 26.71 -2.94 18.96
N GLU A 204 28.03 -2.82 19.10
CA GLU A 204 28.86 -1.85 18.37
C GLU A 204 28.86 -2.17 16.87
N GLU A 205 29.00 -1.15 16.01
CA GLU A 205 29.04 -1.36 14.56
C GLU A 205 30.45 -1.81 14.13
N ASP A 206 30.51 -2.73 13.16
CA ASP A 206 31.78 -3.19 12.59
C ASP A 206 32.61 -2.00 12.09
N GLY A 207 33.80 -1.80 12.68
CA GLY A 207 34.69 -0.69 12.36
C GLY A 207 34.70 0.49 13.36
N GLU A 208 33.92 0.44 14.45
CA GLU A 208 33.89 1.48 15.51
C GLU A 208 34.90 1.21 16.65
N SER A 209 36.13 0.76 16.35
CA SER A 209 37.15 0.50 17.39
C SER A 209 37.84 1.74 17.97
N GLU A 210 37.51 2.96 17.50
CA GLU A 210 38.08 4.20 18.02
C GLU A 210 37.01 5.19 18.52
N PRO A 211 37.18 5.80 19.71
CA PRO A 211 36.26 6.80 20.23
C PRO A 211 36.19 8.01 19.29
N GLN A 212 35.02 8.24 18.70
CA GLN A 212 34.80 9.35 17.77
C GLN A 212 34.96 10.69 18.52
N THR A 213 35.92 11.50 18.10
CA THR A 213 36.21 12.82 18.72
C THR A 213 35.20 13.92 18.36
N ARG A 214 34.23 13.63 17.47
CA ARG A 214 33.08 14.49 17.10
C ARG A 214 31.81 13.66 17.05
N GLY A 215 30.72 14.14 17.65
CA GLY A 215 29.42 13.47 17.63
C GLY A 215 28.92 13.22 16.20
N ARG A 216 28.35 12.03 15.98
CA ARG A 216 27.87 11.57 14.66
C ARG A 216 26.69 12.44 14.21
N SER A 217 26.74 12.95 12.98
CA SER A 217 25.66 13.77 12.45
C SER A 217 24.38 12.95 12.28
N LYS A 218 23.25 13.57 12.63
CA LYS A 218 21.92 12.97 12.39
C LYS A 218 21.62 12.97 10.89
N TRP A 219 21.04 11.89 10.39
CA TRP A 219 20.56 11.75 9.02
C TRP A 219 19.08 11.37 9.03
N ARG A 220 18.34 11.82 8.02
CA ARG A 220 16.92 11.53 7.86
C ARG A 220 16.71 10.39 6.87
N PRO A 221 15.98 9.33 7.24
CA PRO A 221 15.57 8.31 6.29
C PRO A 221 14.65 8.86 5.21
N ALA A 222 14.97 8.60 3.95
CA ALA A 222 14.25 9.11 2.78
C ALA A 222 14.53 8.24 1.56
N GLY A 223 13.84 8.49 0.46
CA GLY A 223 14.10 7.82 -0.80
C GLY A 223 12.89 7.81 -1.72
N ARG A 224 12.85 6.85 -2.64
CA ARG A 224 11.79 6.70 -3.64
C ARG A 224 11.34 5.26 -3.81
N ILE A 225 10.04 5.01 -3.79
CA ILE A 225 9.46 3.69 -4.04
C ILE A 225 8.73 3.68 -5.39
N THR A 226 9.07 2.71 -6.23
CA THR A 226 8.49 2.49 -7.55
C THR A 226 8.16 1.01 -7.76
N ALA A 227 7.26 0.72 -8.71
CA ALA A 227 6.85 -0.64 -9.05
C ALA A 227 6.74 -0.84 -10.56
N TYR A 228 6.91 -2.07 -11.04
CA TYR A 228 6.64 -2.44 -12.43
C TYR A 228 5.14 -2.45 -12.73
N ASP A 229 4.76 -1.98 -13.92
CA ASP A 229 3.42 -2.16 -14.48
C ASP A 229 3.54 -2.63 -15.94
N ASN A 230 2.80 -3.69 -16.27
CA ASN A 230 2.88 -4.37 -17.57
C ASN A 230 2.28 -3.56 -18.72
N ILE A 231 1.29 -2.69 -18.48
CA ILE A 231 0.70 -1.83 -19.52
C ILE A 231 1.62 -0.64 -19.81
N VAL A 232 2.19 -0.05 -18.75
CA VAL A 232 3.22 0.99 -18.92
C VAL A 232 4.45 0.40 -19.61
N GLY A 233 4.82 -0.83 -19.25
CA GLY A 233 6.02 -1.54 -19.70
C GLY A 233 7.27 -1.15 -18.90
N GLY A 234 7.10 -0.65 -17.67
CA GLY A 234 8.20 -0.08 -16.90
C GLY A 234 7.81 0.35 -15.49
N ALA A 235 8.66 1.19 -14.89
CA ALA A 235 8.48 1.67 -13.52
C ALA A 235 7.44 2.79 -13.43
N ILE A 236 6.56 2.69 -12.44
CA ILE A 236 5.63 3.73 -12.00
C ILE A 236 5.89 4.10 -10.53
N PRO A 237 5.66 5.35 -10.12
CA PRO A 237 5.75 5.74 -8.72
C PRO A 237 4.62 5.10 -7.90
N LEU A 238 4.92 4.68 -6.67
CA LEU A 238 3.87 4.27 -5.73
C LEU A 238 3.53 5.43 -4.80
N ASN A 239 2.27 5.85 -4.80
CA ASN A 239 1.77 6.91 -3.92
C ASN A 239 1.26 6.34 -2.58
N TYR A 240 1.46 7.10 -1.51
CA TYR A 240 0.94 6.83 -0.17
C TYR A 240 1.36 5.48 0.45
N VAL A 241 2.54 4.99 0.08
CA VAL A 241 3.15 3.81 0.71
C VAL A 241 3.75 4.20 2.05
N ARG A 242 3.40 3.45 3.11
CA ARG A 242 3.99 3.63 4.44
C ARG A 242 5.37 2.97 4.50
N VAL A 243 6.41 3.80 4.52
CA VAL A 243 7.80 3.37 4.71
C VAL A 243 8.19 3.57 6.17
N ARG A 244 8.81 2.55 6.76
CA ARG A 244 9.33 2.57 8.14
C ARG A 244 10.85 2.51 8.10
N ALA A 245 11.49 3.28 8.96
CA ALA A 245 12.89 3.14 9.30
C ALA A 245 13.01 2.88 10.81
N ARG A 246 13.48 1.70 11.17
CA ARG A 246 13.56 1.23 12.56
C ARG A 246 15.00 1.03 12.99
N ARG A 247 15.36 1.53 14.17
CA ARG A 247 16.56 1.10 14.88
C ARG A 247 16.16 0.74 16.32
N TRP A 248 16.38 -0.52 16.69
CA TRP A 248 15.94 -1.05 17.99
C TRP A 248 14.46 -0.74 18.26
N PHE A 249 14.19 0.07 19.27
CA PHE A 249 12.87 0.43 19.78
C PHE A 249 12.32 1.75 19.22
N THR A 250 13.10 2.43 18.36
CA THR A 250 12.70 3.68 17.72
C THR A 250 12.34 3.43 16.26
N THR A 251 11.17 3.93 15.84
CA THR A 251 10.70 3.85 14.46
C THR A 251 10.24 5.21 13.98
N TYR A 252 10.73 5.63 12.81
CA TYR A 252 10.18 6.77 12.09
C TYR A 252 9.46 6.30 10.83
N ILE A 253 8.40 7.03 10.45
CA ILE A 253 7.51 6.70 9.34
C ILE A 253 7.55 7.82 8.32
N GLY A 254 7.55 7.47 7.04
CA GLY A 254 7.31 8.39 5.94
C GLY A 254 6.27 7.81 4.99
N TYR A 255 5.48 8.67 4.35
CA TYR A 255 4.57 8.27 3.29
C TYR A 255 5.11 8.76 1.95
N THR A 256 5.07 7.91 0.93
CA THR A 256 5.44 8.35 -0.42
C THR A 256 4.42 9.33 -0.97
N ASN A 257 4.91 10.35 -1.71
CA ASN A 257 4.07 11.27 -2.45
C ASN A 257 3.72 10.72 -3.85
N ALA A 258 3.01 11.52 -4.66
CA ALA A 258 2.59 11.14 -6.02
C ALA A 258 3.76 10.75 -6.97
N ASN A 259 4.98 11.22 -6.69
CA ASN A 259 6.19 10.89 -7.45
C ASN A 259 6.97 9.70 -6.86
N GLY A 260 6.44 9.08 -5.79
CA GLY A 260 7.03 7.95 -5.10
C GLY A 260 8.07 8.32 -4.03
N TYR A 261 8.34 9.61 -3.81
CA TYR A 261 9.36 10.05 -2.84
C TYR A 261 8.78 10.08 -1.42
N TYR A 262 9.57 9.65 -0.45
CA TYR A 262 9.22 9.73 0.97
C TYR A 262 10.37 10.33 1.79
N SER A 263 10.01 10.83 2.95
CA SER A 263 10.90 11.33 3.98
C SER A 263 10.28 10.97 5.32
N CYS A 264 10.99 10.22 6.16
CA CYS A 264 10.48 9.80 7.47
C CYS A 264 10.48 10.97 8.46
N ASN A 265 9.59 10.93 9.45
CA ASN A 265 9.36 11.97 10.46
C ASN A 265 10.35 12.00 11.64
N GLY A 266 11.59 11.57 11.42
CA GLY A 266 12.64 11.63 12.44
C GLY A 266 14.00 11.28 11.87
N ARG A 267 15.03 11.30 12.73
CA ARG A 267 16.43 11.17 12.32
C ARG A 267 17.19 10.18 13.19
N PHE A 268 18.17 9.51 12.59
CA PHE A 268 19.06 8.60 13.28
C PHE A 268 20.51 9.09 13.20
N LYS A 269 21.35 8.68 14.13
CA LYS A 269 22.82 8.82 14.01
C LYS A 269 23.48 7.60 13.38
N ARG A 270 22.78 6.46 13.39
CA ARG A 270 23.28 5.13 13.01
C ARG A 270 22.40 4.52 11.92
N PRO A 271 22.84 3.49 11.19
CA PRO A 271 22.03 2.76 10.24
C PRO A 271 20.70 2.28 10.84
N ALA A 272 19.64 2.36 10.04
CA ALA A 272 18.30 1.89 10.40
C ALA A 272 17.85 0.82 9.40
N ASN A 273 17.02 -0.10 9.88
CA ASN A 273 16.35 -1.11 9.06
C ASN A 273 15.16 -0.47 8.37
N TYR A 274 15.19 -0.43 7.05
CA TYR A 274 14.05 0.00 6.26
C TYR A 274 13.03 -1.13 6.09
N SER A 275 11.75 -0.79 6.00
CA SER A 275 10.70 -1.72 5.55
C SER A 275 9.50 -0.96 4.99
N ILE A 276 8.67 -1.65 4.22
CA ILE A 276 7.30 -1.24 3.89
C ILE A 276 6.35 -2.16 4.65
N ALA A 277 5.38 -1.56 5.32
CA ALA A 277 4.19 -2.27 5.80
C ALA A 277 3.05 -1.95 4.84
N TRP A 278 2.44 -2.97 4.22
CA TRP A 278 1.39 -2.78 3.23
C TRP A 278 0.03 -2.51 3.90
N GLU A 279 -0.03 -1.46 4.71
CA GLU A 279 -1.22 -1.04 5.45
C GLU A 279 -1.33 0.48 5.58
N THR A 280 -2.54 0.95 5.84
CA THR A 280 -2.88 2.33 6.19
C THR A 280 -3.96 2.34 7.28
N SER A 281 -4.51 3.51 7.61
CA SER A 281 -5.70 3.61 8.46
C SER A 281 -6.97 3.02 7.82
N ARG A 282 -6.97 2.77 6.50
CA ARG A 282 -8.14 2.29 5.75
C ARG A 282 -8.05 0.83 5.32
N TRP A 283 -6.85 0.28 5.16
CA TRP A 283 -6.67 -1.10 4.70
C TRP A 283 -5.43 -1.77 5.30
N ASP A 284 -5.41 -3.09 5.23
CA ASP A 284 -4.30 -3.96 5.58
C ASP A 284 -4.20 -5.08 4.53
N ILE A 285 -3.10 -5.12 3.78
CA ILE A 285 -2.79 -6.16 2.80
C ILE A 285 -2.01 -7.27 3.48
N ARG A 286 -2.44 -8.51 3.24
CA ARG A 286 -1.95 -9.71 3.90
C ARG A 286 -1.29 -10.68 2.93
N ASP A 287 -0.22 -11.32 3.40
CA ASP A 287 0.35 -12.51 2.79
C ASP A 287 -0.47 -13.72 3.27
N GLY A 288 -1.29 -14.29 2.37
CA GLY A 288 -2.30 -15.23 2.82
C GLY A 288 -3.50 -14.53 3.47
N ASN A 289 -4.19 -15.22 4.38
CA ASN A 289 -5.46 -14.71 4.94
C ASN A 289 -5.28 -13.79 6.15
N ILE A 290 -4.24 -14.00 6.97
CA ILE A 290 -4.16 -13.38 8.30
C ILE A 290 -2.85 -12.66 8.58
N VAL A 291 -1.77 -12.95 7.85
CA VAL A 291 -0.44 -12.41 8.16
C VAL A 291 -0.21 -11.11 7.40
N GLN A 292 0.32 -10.09 8.08
CA GLN A 292 0.66 -8.81 7.46
C GLN A 292 1.68 -9.01 6.32
N ALA A 293 1.43 -8.41 5.16
CA ALA A 293 2.40 -8.37 4.09
C ALA A 293 3.43 -7.26 4.35
N TYR A 294 4.71 -7.58 4.17
CA TYR A 294 5.83 -6.64 4.25
C TYR A 294 6.67 -6.61 2.98
N TYR A 295 7.45 -5.54 2.85
CA TYR A 295 8.71 -5.56 2.10
C TYR A 295 9.83 -5.19 3.06
N ASN A 296 10.73 -6.12 3.35
CA ASN A 296 11.85 -5.84 4.23
C ASN A 296 13.02 -5.24 3.44
N GLY A 297 13.46 -4.05 3.85
CA GLY A 297 14.53 -3.29 3.21
C GLY A 297 15.88 -3.48 3.90
N PRO A 298 16.94 -2.83 3.40
CA PRO A 298 18.28 -2.94 3.95
C PRO A 298 18.40 -2.23 5.32
N LYS A 299 19.36 -2.67 6.13
CA LYS A 299 19.92 -1.89 7.24
C LYS A 299 21.00 -0.96 6.68
N LYS A 300 20.76 0.35 6.64
CA LYS A 300 21.74 1.31 6.11
C LYS A 300 21.57 2.73 6.66
N THR A 301 22.60 3.54 6.42
CA THR A 301 22.53 5.01 6.52
C THR A 301 22.25 5.59 5.13
N GLY A 302 21.42 6.64 5.09
CA GLY A 302 21.07 7.36 3.86
C GLY A 302 19.86 6.79 3.12
N ASN A 303 19.63 7.29 1.91
CA ASN A 303 18.39 7.04 1.18
C ASN A 303 18.19 5.57 0.82
N TRP A 304 16.95 5.10 0.86
CA TRP A 304 16.54 3.83 0.29
C TRP A 304 15.56 4.04 -0.86
N ASP A 305 16.10 3.91 -2.07
CA ASP A 305 15.34 3.86 -3.31
C ASP A 305 15.05 2.40 -3.66
N LEU A 306 13.79 2.10 -3.93
CA LEU A 306 13.31 0.75 -4.21
C LEU A 306 12.53 0.70 -5.53
N TYR A 307 12.88 -0.28 -6.36
CA TYR A 307 12.10 -0.69 -7.51
C TYR A 307 11.59 -2.12 -7.29
N ILE A 308 10.27 -2.27 -7.17
CA ILE A 308 9.60 -3.55 -6.99
C ILE A 308 9.19 -4.09 -8.36
N SER A 309 9.64 -5.27 -8.75
CA SER A 309 9.39 -5.80 -10.11
C SER A 309 8.94 -7.26 -10.18
N ALA A 310 9.00 -8.01 -9.08
CA ALA A 310 8.75 -9.45 -9.09
C ALA A 310 8.10 -9.95 -7.80
N ASN A 311 7.85 -11.26 -7.76
CA ASN A 311 7.47 -12.04 -6.57
C ASN A 311 6.15 -11.59 -5.93
N LYS A 312 5.84 -11.97 -4.69
CA LYS A 312 4.57 -11.52 -4.07
C LYS A 312 4.52 -9.99 -3.92
N SER A 313 5.66 -9.35 -3.69
CA SER A 313 5.77 -7.91 -3.45
C SER A 313 5.19 -7.04 -4.56
N ILE A 314 5.38 -7.40 -5.84
CA ILE A 314 4.77 -6.61 -6.93
C ILE A 314 3.23 -6.70 -6.91
N ARG A 315 2.66 -7.81 -6.41
CA ARG A 315 1.21 -7.97 -6.28
C ARG A 315 0.67 -7.17 -5.09
N TYR A 316 1.40 -7.12 -3.98
CA TYR A 316 1.07 -6.22 -2.86
C TYR A 316 1.07 -4.76 -3.32
N ALA A 317 2.10 -4.33 -4.04
CA ALA A 317 2.19 -2.99 -4.62
C ALA A 317 1.01 -2.68 -5.57
N THR A 318 0.62 -3.64 -6.39
CA THR A 318 -0.48 -3.51 -7.34
C THR A 318 -1.84 -3.41 -6.64
N ILE A 319 -2.07 -4.23 -5.61
CA ILE A 319 -3.28 -4.17 -4.78
C ILE A 319 -3.33 -2.83 -4.02
N HIS A 320 -2.20 -2.38 -3.47
CA HIS A 320 -2.09 -1.05 -2.83
C HIS A 320 -2.47 0.08 -3.78
N ARG A 321 -2.04 0.03 -5.05
CA ARG A 321 -2.46 1.01 -6.06
C ARG A 321 -3.97 1.03 -6.27
N ALA A 322 -4.61 -0.14 -6.41
CA ALA A 322 -6.06 -0.23 -6.57
C ALA A 322 -6.81 0.33 -5.35
N LEU A 323 -6.33 0.03 -4.15
CA LEU A 323 -6.85 0.57 -2.89
C LEU A 323 -6.68 2.09 -2.84
N TYR A 324 -5.49 2.63 -3.14
CA TYR A 324 -5.24 4.06 -3.19
C TYR A 324 -6.17 4.76 -4.19
N ARG A 325 -6.31 4.24 -5.41
CA ARG A 325 -7.23 4.73 -6.45
C ARG A 325 -8.65 4.87 -5.89
N PHE A 326 -9.15 3.83 -5.24
CA PHE A 326 -10.55 3.80 -4.81
C PHE A 326 -10.81 4.51 -3.47
N TYR A 327 -9.84 4.61 -2.57
CA TYR A 327 -10.03 5.32 -1.29
C TYR A 327 -9.63 6.81 -1.34
N TYR A 328 -8.66 7.18 -2.18
CA TYR A 328 -8.10 8.53 -2.18
C TYR A 328 -8.00 9.16 -3.59
N GLY A 329 -7.81 8.36 -4.64
CA GLY A 329 -7.69 8.85 -6.02
C GLY A 329 -9.01 9.31 -6.64
N ASN A 330 -8.97 9.79 -7.89
CA ASN A 330 -10.18 10.10 -8.66
C ASN A 330 -10.94 8.80 -9.01
N THR A 331 -12.22 8.75 -8.62
CA THR A 331 -13.12 7.61 -8.84
C THR A 331 -14.22 7.89 -9.86
N ASN A 332 -14.15 9.04 -10.55
CA ASN A 332 -15.19 9.52 -11.47
C ASN A 332 -16.57 9.65 -10.81
N GLY A 333 -16.61 9.87 -9.50
CA GLY A 333 -17.85 10.04 -8.73
C GLY A 333 -18.41 8.77 -8.09
N LEU A 334 -17.77 7.61 -8.26
CA LEU A 334 -18.14 6.41 -7.52
C LEU A 334 -17.95 6.62 -6.00
N LYS A 335 -18.97 6.27 -5.22
CA LYS A 335 -18.91 6.18 -3.76
C LYS A 335 -17.89 5.13 -3.35
N ARG A 336 -17.07 5.50 -2.37
CA ARG A 336 -16.00 4.67 -1.81
C ARG A 336 -16.56 3.70 -0.76
N PRO A 337 -15.87 2.61 -0.43
CA PRO A 337 -16.24 1.78 0.72
C PRO A 337 -16.22 2.59 2.03
N THR A 338 -17.19 2.36 2.90
CA THR A 338 -17.45 3.11 4.14
C THR A 338 -17.35 2.22 5.37
N ASN A 339 -16.17 1.64 5.56
CA ASN A 339 -15.90 0.71 6.66
C ASN A 339 -15.54 1.45 7.94
N SER A 340 -16.00 0.94 9.08
CA SER A 340 -15.59 1.41 10.42
C SER A 340 -14.22 0.89 10.83
N ARG A 341 -13.76 -0.22 10.25
CA ARG A 341 -12.41 -0.80 10.45
C ARG A 341 -11.61 -0.82 9.16
N LYS A 342 -10.32 -1.15 9.25
CA LYS A 342 -9.48 -1.43 8.08
C LYS A 342 -10.10 -2.57 7.27
N GLU A 343 -10.19 -2.38 5.96
CA GLU A 343 -10.49 -3.47 5.03
C GLU A 343 -9.28 -4.42 5.00
N LYS A 344 -9.52 -5.73 5.11
CA LYS A 344 -8.47 -6.75 5.12
C LYS A 344 -8.39 -7.43 3.76
N ILE A 345 -7.26 -7.31 3.06
CA ILE A 345 -7.10 -7.82 1.69
C ILE A 345 -6.03 -8.91 1.68
N ALA A 346 -6.42 -10.15 1.39
CA ALA A 346 -5.50 -11.25 1.15
C ALA A 346 -5.00 -11.23 -0.29
N TYR A 347 -3.68 -11.38 -0.44
CA TYR A 347 -3.14 -11.94 -1.67
C TYR A 347 -2.79 -13.41 -1.45
N LEU A 348 -3.39 -14.26 -2.29
CA LEU A 348 -3.16 -15.69 -2.30
C LEU A 348 -2.26 -16.02 -3.49
N HIS A 349 -1.01 -16.38 -3.21
CA HIS A 349 0.01 -16.74 -4.20
C HIS A 349 -0.22 -18.14 -4.80
N LYS A 350 -1.40 -18.34 -5.37
CA LYS A 350 -1.87 -19.60 -5.95
C LYS A 350 -3.03 -19.34 -6.91
N LYS A 351 -3.47 -20.39 -7.59
CA LYS A 351 -4.69 -20.40 -8.39
C LYS A 351 -5.94 -20.43 -7.49
N GLY A 352 -6.97 -19.68 -7.87
CA GLY A 352 -8.30 -19.80 -7.28
C GLY A 352 -9.11 -20.91 -7.94
N ASN A 353 -10.12 -21.45 -7.25
CA ASN A 353 -11.00 -22.51 -7.77
C ASN A 353 -11.99 -21.95 -8.81
N GLY A 354 -11.48 -21.43 -9.93
CA GLY A 354 -12.27 -20.79 -10.99
C GLY A 354 -12.58 -19.30 -10.75
N ILE A 355 -12.04 -18.71 -9.69
CA ILE A 355 -12.22 -17.29 -9.34
C ILE A 355 -10.87 -16.58 -9.25
N ASN A 356 -10.86 -15.29 -9.60
CA ASN A 356 -9.68 -14.43 -9.56
C ASN A 356 -9.63 -13.56 -8.30
N GLY A 357 -10.79 -13.36 -7.68
CA GLY A 357 -10.97 -12.69 -6.40
C GLY A 357 -12.36 -12.98 -5.85
N ASP A 358 -12.58 -12.62 -4.59
CA ASP A 358 -13.90 -12.65 -3.98
C ASP A 358 -13.99 -11.71 -2.78
N TYR A 359 -15.20 -11.17 -2.56
CA TYR A 359 -15.55 -10.35 -1.41
C TYR A 359 -16.46 -11.08 -0.41
N ASN A 360 -15.95 -11.29 0.80
CA ASN A 360 -16.58 -12.02 1.90
C ASN A 360 -17.39 -11.13 2.86
N ARG A 361 -17.81 -9.92 2.43
CA ARG A 361 -18.82 -9.09 3.13
C ARG A 361 -18.50 -8.80 4.60
N GLN A 362 -17.21 -8.70 4.92
CA GLN A 362 -16.71 -8.50 6.28
C GLN A 362 -17.09 -9.58 7.28
N TRP A 363 -17.51 -10.75 6.80
CA TRP A 363 -17.93 -11.89 7.62
C TRP A 363 -16.82 -12.36 8.57
N GLY A 364 -15.57 -12.17 8.17
CA GLY A 364 -14.40 -12.48 8.99
C GLY A 364 -14.18 -11.58 10.19
N MET A 365 -14.96 -10.50 10.37
CA MET A 365 -14.83 -9.53 11.48
C MET A 365 -13.39 -9.04 11.72
N GLY A 366 -12.56 -8.97 10.67
CA GLY A 366 -11.14 -8.58 10.78
C GLY A 366 -10.17 -9.75 10.96
N ILE A 367 -10.64 -10.94 11.35
CA ILE A 367 -9.89 -12.20 11.38
C ILE A 367 -9.51 -12.59 9.95
N TRP A 368 -10.53 -12.85 9.14
CA TRP A 368 -10.36 -13.29 7.76
C TRP A 368 -10.37 -12.10 6.82
N SER A 369 -9.75 -12.27 5.67
CA SER A 369 -9.75 -11.25 4.64
C SER A 369 -11.15 -10.99 4.13
N ASP A 370 -11.50 -9.71 4.06
CA ASP A 370 -12.73 -9.24 3.46
C ASP A 370 -12.71 -9.42 1.96
N ILE A 371 -11.54 -9.19 1.36
CA ILE A 371 -11.26 -9.41 -0.06
C ILE A 371 -10.12 -10.42 -0.18
N ARG A 372 -10.27 -11.40 -1.06
CA ARG A 372 -9.18 -12.29 -1.48
C ARG A 372 -8.86 -12.05 -2.94
N ILE A 373 -7.58 -11.99 -3.28
CA ILE A 373 -7.08 -11.84 -4.65
C ILE A 373 -6.13 -13.00 -4.96
N TYR A 374 -6.40 -13.75 -6.02
CA TYR A 374 -5.60 -14.91 -6.42
C TYR A 374 -4.57 -14.51 -7.48
N GLY A 375 -3.33 -14.95 -7.28
CA GLY A 375 -2.19 -14.59 -8.12
C GLY A 375 -2.10 -15.35 -9.44
N GLN A 376 -2.71 -16.54 -9.55
CA GLN A 376 -2.70 -17.33 -10.79
C GLN A 376 -4.10 -17.44 -11.38
N GLY A 377 -4.16 -17.29 -12.71
CA GLY A 377 -5.33 -17.60 -13.52
C GLY A 377 -5.23 -18.97 -14.17
N ASN A 378 -6.00 -19.20 -15.23
CA ASN A 378 -5.89 -20.44 -16.02
C ASN A 378 -4.60 -20.53 -16.85
N ASN A 379 -4.04 -19.38 -17.23
CA ASN A 379 -2.92 -19.28 -18.16
C ASN A 379 -1.58 -18.94 -17.47
N GLY A 380 -1.48 -19.17 -16.15
CA GLY A 380 -0.28 -18.89 -15.36
C GLY A 380 -0.44 -17.73 -14.39
N TRP A 381 0.68 -17.10 -14.05
CA TRP A 381 0.70 -15.91 -13.19
C TRP A 381 0.02 -14.75 -13.88
N ARG A 382 -0.85 -14.06 -13.14
CA ARG A 382 -1.61 -12.94 -13.65
C ARG A 382 -0.74 -11.69 -13.73
N GLU A 383 -0.95 -10.92 -14.78
CA GLU A 383 -0.29 -9.65 -14.99
C GLU A 383 -0.81 -8.57 -14.02
N MET A 384 -0.03 -7.51 -13.82
CA MET A 384 -0.37 -6.48 -12.81
C MET A 384 -1.68 -5.76 -13.15
N SER A 385 -1.95 -5.51 -14.42
CA SER A 385 -3.23 -4.95 -14.86
C SER A 385 -4.41 -5.84 -14.50
N GLU A 386 -4.26 -7.16 -14.56
CA GLU A 386 -5.33 -8.09 -14.19
C GLU A 386 -5.54 -8.11 -12.66
N VAL A 387 -4.46 -8.10 -11.89
CA VAL A 387 -4.52 -8.05 -10.42
C VAL A 387 -5.15 -6.73 -9.96
N PHE A 388 -4.74 -5.61 -10.55
CA PHE A 388 -5.30 -4.28 -10.30
C PHE A 388 -6.80 -4.25 -10.60
N SER A 389 -7.19 -4.68 -11.81
CA SER A 389 -8.58 -4.61 -12.25
C SER A 389 -9.49 -5.50 -11.39
N THR A 390 -9.03 -6.68 -10.98
CA THR A 390 -9.77 -7.53 -10.05
C THR A 390 -9.87 -6.92 -8.66
N ALA A 391 -8.81 -6.29 -8.14
CA ALA A 391 -8.92 -5.58 -6.86
C ALA A 391 -9.98 -4.46 -6.94
N CYS A 392 -10.06 -3.73 -8.05
CA CYS A 392 -11.15 -2.77 -8.28
C CYS A 392 -12.55 -3.42 -8.34
N HIS A 393 -12.68 -4.60 -8.97
CA HIS A 393 -13.94 -5.37 -9.00
C HIS A 393 -14.42 -5.71 -7.59
N GLU A 394 -13.56 -6.31 -6.77
CA GLU A 394 -13.91 -6.71 -5.40
C GLU A 394 -14.19 -5.50 -4.51
N LEU A 395 -13.46 -4.40 -4.69
CA LEU A 395 -13.76 -3.15 -3.99
C LEU A 395 -15.09 -2.53 -4.44
N GLY A 396 -15.56 -2.80 -5.67
CA GLY A 396 -16.88 -2.42 -6.16
C GLY A 396 -17.99 -3.12 -5.38
N HIS A 397 -17.81 -4.43 -5.11
CA HIS A 397 -18.67 -5.19 -4.21
C HIS A 397 -18.64 -4.62 -2.79
N ALA A 398 -17.45 -4.32 -2.27
CA ALA A 398 -17.29 -3.71 -0.94
C ALA A 398 -18.03 -2.37 -0.85
N ALA A 399 -17.82 -1.46 -1.81
CA ALA A 399 -18.48 -0.16 -1.84
C ALA A 399 -20.01 -0.29 -1.89
N HIS A 400 -20.55 -1.20 -2.69
CA HIS A 400 -21.99 -1.44 -2.76
C HIS A 400 -22.54 -1.95 -1.43
N TYR A 401 -21.87 -2.94 -0.82
CA TYR A 401 -22.28 -3.49 0.46
C TYR A 401 -22.26 -2.46 1.59
N THR A 402 -21.20 -1.66 1.69
CA THR A 402 -21.03 -0.75 2.84
C THR A 402 -21.93 0.46 2.77
N ASN A 403 -22.25 0.93 1.55
CA ASN A 403 -23.13 2.07 1.34
C ASN A 403 -24.62 1.67 1.31
N ASN A 404 -24.97 0.41 1.01
CA ASN A 404 -26.37 -0.04 1.02
C ASN A 404 -26.52 -1.53 1.39
N ARG A 405 -26.12 -1.88 2.61
CA ARG A 405 -26.11 -3.26 3.13
C ARG A 405 -27.45 -3.98 3.00
N ASN A 406 -28.55 -3.28 3.27
CA ASN A 406 -29.91 -3.82 3.26
C ASN A 406 -30.37 -4.23 1.86
N THR A 407 -29.97 -3.48 0.83
CA THR A 407 -30.32 -3.78 -0.56
C THR A 407 -29.37 -4.83 -1.10
N TYR A 408 -28.06 -4.69 -0.84
CA TYR A 408 -27.02 -5.60 -1.32
C TYR A 408 -27.33 -7.07 -1.05
N GLY A 409 -27.73 -7.41 0.18
CA GLY A 409 -28.04 -8.80 0.57
C GLY A 409 -29.25 -9.42 -0.14
N LYS A 410 -30.01 -8.63 -0.90
CA LYS A 410 -31.22 -9.05 -1.65
C LYS A 410 -31.00 -9.01 -3.17
N CYS A 411 -29.85 -8.54 -3.63
CA CYS A 411 -29.55 -8.40 -5.05
C CYS A 411 -29.32 -9.77 -5.70
N LYS A 412 -29.74 -9.89 -6.97
CA LYS A 412 -29.34 -11.02 -7.83
C LYS A 412 -27.84 -10.94 -8.12
N THR A 413 -27.18 -12.10 -8.20
CA THR A 413 -25.75 -12.19 -8.55
C THR A 413 -25.43 -11.46 -9.86
N SER A 414 -26.29 -11.58 -10.87
CA SER A 414 -26.11 -10.87 -12.14
C SER A 414 -25.99 -9.35 -12.00
N LEU A 415 -26.78 -8.75 -11.11
CA LEU A 415 -26.69 -7.32 -10.83
C LEU A 415 -25.41 -6.97 -10.10
N LEU A 416 -25.05 -7.74 -9.07
CA LEU A 416 -23.84 -7.49 -8.27
C LEU A 416 -22.58 -7.58 -9.12
N GLU A 417 -22.42 -8.67 -9.85
CA GLU A 417 -21.22 -8.94 -10.65
C GLU A 417 -21.10 -8.01 -11.86
N SER A 418 -22.22 -7.70 -12.53
CA SER A 418 -22.20 -6.72 -13.64
C SER A 418 -21.85 -5.32 -13.13
N TRP A 419 -22.32 -4.93 -11.94
CA TRP A 419 -21.96 -3.64 -11.35
C TRP A 419 -20.48 -3.59 -10.96
N ALA A 420 -19.97 -4.62 -10.29
CA ALA A 420 -18.56 -4.72 -9.96
C ALA A 420 -17.67 -4.70 -11.22
N ARG A 421 -18.14 -5.29 -12.33
CA ARG A 421 -17.47 -5.21 -13.64
C ARG A 421 -17.40 -3.78 -14.18
N CYS A 422 -18.47 -2.99 -14.05
CA CYS A 422 -18.45 -1.58 -14.43
C CYS A 422 -17.48 -0.77 -13.55
N VAL A 423 -17.44 -1.01 -12.24
CA VAL A 423 -16.47 -0.38 -11.34
C VAL A 423 -15.02 -0.72 -11.74
N GLN A 424 -14.76 -2.00 -12.05
CA GLN A 424 -13.47 -2.45 -12.59
C GLN A 424 -13.10 -1.65 -13.86
N TYR A 425 -14.02 -1.56 -14.82
CA TYR A 425 -13.81 -0.85 -16.09
C TYR A 425 -13.48 0.63 -15.86
N VAL A 426 -14.29 1.34 -15.07
CA VAL A 426 -14.15 2.77 -14.81
C VAL A 426 -12.82 3.09 -14.12
N LEU A 427 -12.48 2.36 -13.06
CA LEU A 427 -11.27 2.65 -12.28
C LEU A 427 -10.00 2.22 -13.01
N THR A 428 -10.02 1.12 -13.76
CA THR A 428 -8.88 0.70 -14.57
C THR A 428 -8.62 1.68 -15.72
N ASN A 429 -9.67 2.11 -16.42
CA ASN A 429 -9.56 3.16 -17.43
C ASN A 429 -8.98 4.45 -16.82
N GLN A 430 -9.48 4.88 -15.67
CA GLN A 430 -9.01 6.11 -15.02
C GLN A 430 -7.54 6.04 -14.63
N GLU A 431 -7.09 4.90 -14.08
CA GLU A 431 -5.70 4.67 -13.71
C GLU A 431 -4.77 4.86 -14.93
N TYR A 432 -5.07 4.18 -16.03
CA TYR A 432 -4.20 4.23 -17.21
C TYR A 432 -4.36 5.51 -18.04
N LYS A 433 -5.48 6.24 -17.91
CA LYS A 433 -5.61 7.62 -18.40
C LYS A 433 -4.65 8.57 -17.68
N GLU A 434 -4.60 8.52 -16.35
CA GLU A 434 -3.69 9.37 -15.56
C GLU A 434 -2.22 9.00 -15.73
N LEU A 435 -1.92 7.72 -16.03
CA LEU A 435 -0.58 7.29 -16.42
C LEU A 435 -0.20 7.64 -17.87
N GLY A 436 -1.11 8.22 -18.67
CA GLY A 436 -0.85 8.61 -20.06
C GLY A 436 -0.72 7.45 -21.05
N VAL A 437 -1.10 6.23 -20.65
CA VAL A 437 -0.96 5.00 -21.45
C VAL A 437 -2.30 4.32 -21.74
N PHE A 438 -3.42 5.04 -21.61
CA PHE A 438 -4.76 4.52 -21.87
C PHE A 438 -4.89 3.85 -23.24
N HIS A 439 -4.23 4.39 -24.27
CA HIS A 439 -4.20 3.84 -25.63
C HIS A 439 -3.54 2.46 -25.73
N LYS A 440 -2.81 2.02 -24.70
CA LYS A 440 -2.21 0.68 -24.62
C LYS A 440 -3.15 -0.36 -24.00
N LEU A 441 -4.26 0.05 -23.41
CA LEU A 441 -5.29 -0.89 -22.99
C LEU A 441 -5.95 -1.53 -24.21
N PRO A 442 -6.40 -2.79 -24.11
CA PRO A 442 -7.10 -3.44 -25.21
C PRO A 442 -8.30 -2.61 -25.68
N ALA A 443 -8.33 -2.28 -26.97
CA ALA A 443 -9.43 -1.57 -27.60
C ALA A 443 -10.66 -2.49 -27.78
N TYR A 444 -11.81 -1.88 -28.03
CA TYR A 444 -13.01 -2.59 -28.44
C TYR A 444 -12.83 -3.26 -29.81
N PRO A 445 -13.37 -4.47 -30.05
CA PRO A 445 -13.90 -5.47 -29.11
C PRO A 445 -12.88 -6.57 -28.77
N GLU A 446 -11.59 -6.38 -29.12
CA GLU A 446 -10.59 -7.46 -29.26
C GLU A 446 -10.25 -8.21 -27.94
N ASN A 447 -10.74 -7.75 -26.79
CA ASN A 447 -10.58 -8.45 -25.52
C ASN A 447 -11.86 -8.47 -24.67
N GLY A 448 -12.67 -9.51 -24.89
CA GLY A 448 -13.98 -9.70 -24.24
C GLY A 448 -13.96 -9.84 -22.71
N SER A 449 -12.80 -9.90 -22.06
CA SER A 449 -12.68 -10.02 -20.60
C SER A 449 -12.54 -8.68 -19.86
N TYR A 450 -12.05 -7.64 -20.54
CA TYR A 450 -11.78 -6.34 -19.91
C TYR A 450 -12.97 -5.40 -20.02
N ASN A 451 -13.36 -5.08 -21.25
CA ASN A 451 -14.43 -4.12 -21.55
C ASN A 451 -15.80 -4.78 -21.74
N PHE A 452 -15.85 -6.12 -21.78
CA PHE A 452 -17.06 -6.93 -21.94
C PHE A 452 -17.90 -6.63 -23.20
N GLN A 453 -17.38 -5.90 -24.18
CA GLN A 453 -18.17 -5.51 -25.34
C GLN A 453 -18.36 -6.60 -26.41
N ALA A 454 -17.67 -7.74 -26.25
CA ALA A 454 -17.97 -8.94 -27.04
C ALA A 454 -19.12 -9.77 -26.45
N TRP A 455 -19.68 -9.37 -25.29
CA TRP A 455 -20.67 -10.16 -24.56
C TRP A 455 -21.96 -10.34 -25.35
N ASN A 456 -22.52 -11.54 -25.25
CA ASN A 456 -23.87 -11.86 -25.67
C ASN A 456 -24.41 -13.00 -24.78
N PRO A 457 -25.73 -13.08 -24.57
CA PRO A 457 -26.33 -14.01 -23.61
C PRO A 457 -26.31 -15.47 -24.06
N GLN A 458 -25.88 -15.78 -25.29
CA GLN A 458 -25.78 -17.15 -25.81
C GLN A 458 -24.41 -17.78 -25.54
N VAL A 459 -23.35 -16.97 -25.49
CA VAL A 459 -21.96 -17.43 -25.36
C VAL A 459 -21.41 -17.24 -23.94
N TYR A 460 -21.87 -16.21 -23.23
CA TYR A 460 -21.30 -15.81 -21.94
C TYR A 460 -22.23 -16.07 -20.76
N ASP A 461 -21.63 -16.23 -19.57
CA ASP A 461 -22.37 -16.28 -18.31
C ASP A 461 -23.20 -15.00 -18.15
N ARG A 462 -24.48 -15.18 -17.80
CA ARG A 462 -25.43 -14.10 -17.54
C ARG A 462 -25.25 -13.44 -16.18
N ASN A 463 -24.37 -13.99 -15.33
CA ASN A 463 -23.96 -13.33 -14.10
C ASN A 463 -23.07 -12.10 -14.39
N TYR A 464 -22.31 -12.08 -15.48
CA TYR A 464 -21.42 -10.96 -15.81
C TYR A 464 -21.85 -10.35 -17.14
N THR A 465 -22.38 -9.14 -17.11
CA THR A 465 -22.91 -8.45 -18.29
C THR A 465 -22.34 -7.03 -18.41
N PRO A 466 -22.26 -6.45 -19.61
CA PRO A 466 -21.80 -5.06 -19.79
C PRO A 466 -22.91 -4.03 -19.52
N LEU A 467 -24.11 -4.40 -19.06
CA LEU A 467 -25.25 -3.49 -18.90
C LEU A 467 -24.91 -2.13 -18.29
N PHE A 468 -24.06 -2.07 -17.27
CA PHE A 468 -23.71 -0.80 -16.62
C PHE A 468 -22.52 -0.07 -17.28
N ILE A 469 -21.74 -0.77 -18.10
CA ILE A 469 -20.74 -0.17 -19.00
C ILE A 469 -21.46 0.49 -20.18
N ASP A 470 -22.46 -0.20 -20.74
CA ASP A 470 -23.31 0.30 -21.83
C ASP A 470 -23.98 1.63 -21.48
N LEU A 471 -24.42 1.80 -20.22
CA LEU A 471 -24.98 3.09 -19.80
C LEU A 471 -23.98 4.25 -19.79
N ILE A 472 -22.67 3.99 -19.80
CA ILE A 472 -21.63 5.01 -19.56
C ILE A 472 -20.61 5.18 -20.69
N ASP A 473 -20.50 4.21 -21.60
CA ASP A 473 -19.63 4.33 -22.78
C ASP A 473 -20.44 4.76 -24.01
N ASP A 474 -19.81 4.75 -25.18
CA ASP A 474 -20.43 5.17 -26.45
C ASP A 474 -20.40 4.04 -27.50
N PHE A 475 -20.27 2.79 -27.06
CA PHE A 475 -20.05 1.64 -27.96
C PHE A 475 -21.30 0.76 -28.12
N ASN A 476 -21.98 0.90 -29.26
CA ASN A 476 -23.10 0.03 -29.61
C ASN A 476 -22.63 -1.33 -30.20
N GLN A 477 -22.73 -2.39 -29.41
CA GLN A 477 -22.32 -3.75 -29.81
C GLN A 477 -23.15 -4.28 -30.98
N ARG A 478 -24.46 -4.05 -30.99
CA ARG A 478 -25.35 -4.48 -32.08
C ARG A 478 -24.99 -3.81 -33.40
N ALA A 479 -24.72 -2.51 -33.40
CA ALA A 479 -24.29 -1.78 -34.59
C ALA A 479 -22.96 -2.31 -35.11
N TYR A 480 -21.99 -2.54 -34.22
CA TYR A 480 -20.71 -3.16 -34.57
C TYR A 480 -20.87 -4.55 -35.19
N HIS A 481 -21.78 -5.37 -34.64
CA HIS A 481 -22.11 -6.71 -35.14
C HIS A 481 -23.20 -6.72 -36.23
N GLN A 482 -23.27 -5.67 -37.06
CA GLN A 482 -24.10 -5.59 -38.27
C GLN A 482 -25.60 -5.82 -38.00
N GLY A 483 -26.09 -5.35 -36.86
CA GLY A 483 -27.51 -5.43 -36.49
C GLY A 483 -27.92 -6.77 -35.87
N ASN A 484 -26.98 -7.64 -35.51
CA ASN A 484 -27.32 -8.93 -34.90
C ASN A 484 -27.99 -8.74 -33.52
N THR A 485 -29.22 -9.24 -33.40
CA THR A 485 -30.10 -9.01 -32.26
C THR A 485 -29.70 -9.73 -30.98
N ILE A 486 -28.73 -10.65 -31.04
CA ILE A 486 -28.16 -11.30 -29.84
C ILE A 486 -27.29 -10.33 -29.03
N TYR A 487 -26.79 -9.26 -29.65
CA TYR A 487 -25.96 -8.25 -28.98
C TYR A 487 -26.83 -7.11 -28.42
N PRO A 488 -26.37 -6.47 -27.32
CA PRO A 488 -27.03 -5.30 -26.76
C PRO A 488 -27.18 -4.18 -27.79
N ASP A 489 -28.36 -3.54 -27.77
CA ASP A 489 -28.66 -2.35 -28.58
C ASP A 489 -28.44 -1.12 -27.72
N ASP A 490 -27.17 -0.70 -27.67
CA ASP A 490 -26.73 0.35 -26.78
C ASP A 490 -26.61 1.69 -27.48
N GLU A 491 -27.69 2.47 -27.45
CA GLU A 491 -27.69 3.86 -27.92
C GLU A 491 -27.65 4.87 -26.77
N ILE A 492 -27.61 4.39 -25.52
CA ILE A 492 -27.44 5.23 -24.34
C ILE A 492 -25.95 5.53 -24.24
N HIS A 493 -25.57 6.73 -23.80
CA HIS A 493 -24.16 7.07 -23.69
C HIS A 493 -23.87 8.09 -22.60
N ASP A 494 -22.61 8.09 -22.13
CA ASP A 494 -22.01 9.11 -21.26
C ASP A 494 -22.76 9.40 -19.95
N MET A 495 -23.59 8.48 -19.44
CA MET A 495 -24.22 8.71 -18.15
C MET A 495 -23.14 8.85 -17.06
N PRO A 496 -23.25 9.83 -16.14
CA PRO A 496 -22.34 9.90 -15.02
C PRO A 496 -22.44 8.62 -14.18
N VAL A 497 -21.30 7.95 -13.96
CA VAL A 497 -21.27 6.67 -13.22
C VAL A 497 -21.86 6.80 -11.81
N SER A 498 -21.82 7.98 -11.20
CA SER A 498 -22.49 8.27 -9.91
C SER A 498 -24.01 8.15 -9.98
N VAL A 499 -24.63 8.57 -11.10
CA VAL A 499 -26.07 8.42 -11.34
C VAL A 499 -26.41 6.95 -11.54
N VAL A 500 -25.61 6.22 -12.33
CA VAL A 500 -25.78 4.77 -12.51
C VAL A 500 -25.66 4.05 -11.17
N GLN A 501 -24.65 4.39 -10.36
CA GLN A 501 -24.46 3.83 -9.02
C GLN A 501 -25.68 4.03 -8.12
N ASP A 502 -26.27 5.22 -8.10
CA ASP A 502 -27.46 5.51 -7.29
C ASP A 502 -28.67 4.68 -7.73
N ILE A 503 -28.80 4.38 -9.03
CA ILE A 503 -29.83 3.46 -9.54
C ILE A 503 -29.52 2.03 -9.08
N VAL A 504 -28.28 1.57 -9.23
CA VAL A 504 -27.85 0.22 -8.84
C VAL A 504 -28.06 -0.02 -7.36
N PHE A 505 -27.66 0.90 -6.49
CA PHE A 505 -27.76 0.73 -5.04
C PHE A 505 -29.21 0.66 -4.55
N ARG A 506 -30.18 1.10 -5.35
CA ARG A 506 -31.63 1.00 -5.06
C ARG A 506 -32.30 -0.18 -5.76
N SER A 507 -31.55 -0.95 -6.54
CA SER A 507 -32.05 -2.04 -7.38
C SER A 507 -31.67 -3.39 -6.79
N LYS A 508 -32.52 -4.41 -6.98
CA LYS A 508 -32.22 -5.81 -6.63
C LYS A 508 -32.10 -6.70 -7.87
N THR A 509 -32.67 -6.25 -8.98
CA THR A 509 -32.77 -6.96 -10.26
C THR A 509 -32.56 -5.99 -11.42
N PHE A 510 -32.31 -6.49 -12.62
CA PHE A 510 -32.28 -5.63 -13.83
C PHE A 510 -33.64 -4.98 -14.12
N ALA A 511 -34.76 -5.63 -13.81
CA ALA A 511 -36.08 -5.01 -13.91
C ALA A 511 -36.22 -3.76 -13.00
N ASP A 512 -35.62 -3.78 -11.80
CA ASP A 512 -35.57 -2.58 -10.95
C ASP A 512 -34.74 -1.47 -11.58
N VAL A 513 -33.58 -1.81 -12.16
CA VAL A 513 -32.70 -0.85 -12.85
C VAL A 513 -33.47 -0.18 -13.99
N LYS A 514 -34.11 -0.97 -14.86
CA LYS A 514 -34.92 -0.48 -15.98
C LYS A 514 -36.01 0.47 -15.49
N ARG A 515 -36.78 0.06 -14.48
CA ARG A 515 -37.85 0.89 -13.90
C ARG A 515 -37.31 2.20 -13.34
N LEU A 516 -36.17 2.18 -12.65
CA LEU A 516 -35.56 3.37 -12.07
C LEU A 516 -34.90 4.28 -13.12
N LEU A 517 -34.38 3.72 -14.22
CA LEU A 517 -33.91 4.50 -15.38
C LEU A 517 -35.07 5.24 -16.06
N LEU A 518 -36.21 4.57 -16.27
CA LEU A 518 -37.42 5.19 -16.82
C LEU A 518 -37.92 6.33 -15.92
N ASP A 519 -37.95 6.12 -14.60
CA ASP A 519 -38.30 7.15 -13.62
C ASP A 519 -37.31 8.33 -13.63
N TYR A 520 -36.01 8.04 -13.73
CA TYR A 520 -34.97 9.07 -13.84
C TYR A 520 -35.14 9.90 -15.12
N ALA A 521 -35.36 9.27 -16.27
CA ALA A 521 -35.58 9.93 -17.55
C ALA A 521 -36.86 10.78 -17.56
N ALA A 522 -37.93 10.30 -16.91
CA ALA A 522 -39.18 11.04 -16.77
C ALA A 522 -39.01 12.32 -15.94
N LYS A 523 -38.21 12.26 -14.86
CA LYS A 523 -37.98 13.38 -13.94
C LYS A 523 -36.91 14.37 -14.42
N ASN A 524 -35.95 13.93 -15.23
CA ASN A 524 -34.79 14.72 -15.63
C ASN A 524 -34.72 14.90 -17.15
N LYS A 525 -35.63 15.68 -17.73
CA LYS A 525 -35.79 15.82 -19.19
C LYS A 525 -34.53 16.25 -19.93
N TYR A 526 -33.75 17.17 -19.36
CA TYR A 526 -32.48 17.61 -19.96
C TYR A 526 -31.44 16.48 -19.98
N ALA A 527 -31.25 15.79 -18.84
CA ALA A 527 -30.34 14.64 -18.77
C ALA A 527 -30.80 13.50 -19.67
N ALA A 528 -32.11 13.28 -19.78
CA ALA A 528 -32.67 12.26 -20.65
C ALA A 528 -32.35 12.52 -22.12
N GLN A 529 -32.42 13.78 -22.57
CA GLN A 529 -32.01 14.16 -23.91
C GLN A 529 -30.49 14.03 -24.09
N LEU A 530 -29.70 14.43 -23.10
CA LEU A 530 -28.24 14.44 -23.17
C LEU A 530 -27.64 13.03 -23.31
N TYR A 531 -28.21 12.04 -22.62
CA TYR A 531 -27.71 10.66 -22.58
C TYR A 531 -28.56 9.68 -23.40
N ASN A 532 -29.45 10.21 -24.26
CA ASN A 532 -30.38 9.43 -25.07
C ASN A 532 -31.24 8.41 -24.27
N LEU A 533 -31.74 8.82 -23.10
CA LEU A 533 -32.61 8.00 -22.24
C LEU A 533 -34.08 8.21 -22.60
N THR A 534 -34.56 7.50 -23.62
CA THR A 534 -35.99 7.42 -23.95
C THR A 534 -36.56 6.06 -23.52
N PRO A 535 -37.88 5.94 -23.34
CA PRO A 535 -38.50 4.62 -23.13
C PRO A 535 -38.09 3.61 -24.22
N GLU A 536 -37.98 4.05 -25.47
CA GLU A 536 -37.61 3.21 -26.60
C GLU A 536 -36.16 2.72 -26.51
N THR A 537 -35.19 3.60 -26.23
CA THR A 537 -33.77 3.21 -26.11
C THR A 537 -33.53 2.32 -24.89
N ILE A 538 -34.12 2.67 -23.74
CA ILE A 538 -34.05 1.84 -22.53
C ILE A 538 -34.67 0.45 -22.78
N ASN A 539 -35.83 0.37 -23.44
CA ASN A 539 -36.44 -0.92 -23.74
C ASN A 539 -35.60 -1.76 -24.69
N ARG A 540 -34.96 -1.14 -25.70
CA ARG A 540 -34.09 -1.84 -26.65
C ARG A 540 -32.83 -2.38 -25.98
N LEU A 541 -32.17 -1.59 -25.13
CA LEU A 541 -31.00 -2.04 -24.36
C LEU A 541 -31.34 -3.26 -23.50
N PHE A 542 -32.44 -3.17 -22.73
CA PHE A 542 -32.82 -4.22 -21.78
C PHE A 542 -33.36 -5.50 -22.44
N ALA A 543 -33.70 -5.49 -23.73
CA ALA A 543 -34.25 -6.64 -24.43
C ALA A 543 -33.34 -7.88 -24.41
N VAL A 544 -32.02 -7.71 -24.31
CA VAL A 544 -31.07 -8.83 -24.22
C VAL A 544 -30.70 -9.21 -22.78
N TYR A 545 -31.03 -8.36 -21.80
CA TYR A 545 -30.67 -8.53 -20.39
C TYR A 545 -31.81 -9.09 -19.53
N GLU A 546 -33.07 -8.87 -19.94
CA GLU A 546 -34.25 -9.35 -19.20
C GLU A 546 -34.70 -10.77 -19.60
N ASN A 547 -34.30 -11.24 -20.79
CA ASN A 547 -34.67 -12.55 -21.35
C ASN A 547 -33.71 -13.63 -20.92
#